data_AF-A0A5M6AD54-F1
#
_entry.id   AF-A0A5M6AD54-F1
#
_cell.length_a   1.000
_cell.length_b   1.000
_cell.length_c   1.000
_cell.angle_alpha   90.00
_cell.angle_beta   90.00
_cell.angle_gamma   90.00
#
_symmetry.space_group_name_H-M   'P 1'
#
loop_
_entity.id
_entity.type
_entity.pdbx_description
1 polymer ?
#
loop_
_entity_poly.entity_id
_entity_poly.type
_entity_poly.pdbx_seq_one_letter_code
_entity_poly.pdbx_strand_id
1 'polypeptide(L)' 'MKKIIAFLKMNNRYKHLIGGLMVGLFGFTPWTAFYAAAIAASCLELKDTLRGSPWDWIDWGLTIAGGGISVLFWLIV' A
#
# COMPACT_ATOMS: atom_id res chain seq x y z
N MET A 1 -10.86 -4.75 -17.73
CA MET A 1 -11.63 -4.62 -16.47
C MET A 1 -11.71 -5.92 -15.66
N LYS A 2 -12.32 -7.02 -16.16
CA LYS A 2 -12.40 -8.30 -15.42
C LYS A 2 -11.05 -8.88 -14.96
N LYS A 3 -10.00 -8.75 -15.80
CA LYS A 3 -8.64 -9.23 -15.47
C LYS A 3 -7.95 -8.46 -14.34
N ILE A 4 -8.13 -7.13 -14.28
CA ILE A 4 -7.54 -6.27 -13.24
C ILE A 4 -8.22 -6.52 -11.90
N ILE A 5 -9.56 -6.62 -11.90
CA ILE A 5 -10.32 -6.95 -10.69
C ILE A 5 -9.99 -8.36 -10.21
N ALA A 6 -9.84 -9.33 -11.13
CA ALA A 6 -9.39 -10.68 -10.79
C ALA A 6 -7.98 -10.68 -10.20
N PHE A 7 -7.05 -9.89 -10.77
CA PHE A 7 -5.69 -9.74 -10.25
C PHE A 7 -5.66 -9.14 -8.84
N LEU A 8 -6.48 -8.12 -8.56
CA LEU A 8 -6.58 -7.52 -7.23
C LEU A 8 -7.29 -8.42 -6.20
N LYS A 9 -8.21 -9.28 -6.65
CA LYS A 9 -8.85 -10.30 -5.80
C LYS A 9 -7.95 -11.51 -5.57
N MET A 10 -7.04 -11.80 -6.50
CA MET A 10 -6.05 -12.86 -6.36
C MET A 10 -5.19 -12.57 -5.13
N ASN A 11 -5.09 -13.55 -4.24
CA ASN A 11 -4.34 -13.46 -2.98
C ASN A 11 -4.76 -12.33 -2.01
N ASN A 12 -5.97 -11.77 -2.15
CA ASN A 12 -6.43 -10.62 -1.35
C ASN A 12 -5.56 -9.36 -1.49
N ARG A 13 -4.89 -9.17 -2.62
CA ARG A 13 -4.02 -8.03 -2.94
C ARG A 13 -4.66 -6.66 -2.73
N TYR A 14 -5.97 -6.55 -2.92
CA TYR A 14 -6.73 -5.34 -2.62
C TYR A 14 -6.58 -4.85 -1.17
N LYS A 15 -6.26 -5.73 -0.21
CA LYS A 15 -6.04 -5.35 1.20
C LYS A 15 -4.78 -4.51 1.39
N HIS A 16 -3.72 -4.77 0.61
CA HIS A 16 -2.50 -3.97 0.62
C HIS A 16 -2.77 -2.56 0.11
N LEU A 17 -3.56 -2.44 -0.97
CA LEU A 17 -3.99 -1.16 -1.52
C LEU A 17 -4.82 -0.34 -0.50
N ILE A 18 -5.81 -0.97 0.14
CA ILE A 18 -6.64 -0.32 1.16
C ILE A 18 -5.82 0.04 2.40
N GLY A 19 -4.92 -0.86 2.84
CA GLY A 19 -4.03 -0.61 3.97
C GLY A 19 -3.15 0.61 3.74
N GLY A 20 -2.51 0.69 2.57
CA GLY A 20 -1.72 1.85 2.15
C GLY A 20 -2.53 3.15 2.11
N LEU A 21 -3.76 3.09 1.58
CA LEU A 21 -4.68 4.23 1.55
C LEU A 21 -4.98 4.74 2.96
N MET A 22 -5.36 3.84 3.88
CA MET A 22 -5.68 4.21 5.25
C MET A 22 -4.48 4.86 5.96
N VAL A 23 -3.30 4.23 5.87
CA VAL A 23 -2.06 4.76 6.44
C VAL A 23 -1.77 6.17 5.89
N GLY A 24 -1.92 6.37 4.58
CA GLY A 24 -1.71 7.67 3.95
C GLY A 24 -2.76 8.71 4.34
N LEU A 25 -4.03 8.33 4.48
CA LEU A 25 -5.10 9.25 4.88
C LEU A 25 -4.84 9.78 6.30
N PHE A 26 -4.40 8.94 7.23
CA PHE A 26 -4.04 9.39 8.58
C PHE A 26 -2.70 10.14 8.67
N GLY A 27 -2.01 10.37 7.54
CA GLY A 27 -0.81 11.21 7.50
C GLY A 27 -1.10 12.71 7.66
N PHE A 28 -2.29 13.18 7.25
CA PHE A 28 -2.71 14.61 7.25
C PHE A 28 -1.89 15.56 6.38
N THR A 29 -0.72 15.16 5.89
CA THR A 29 0.02 15.92 4.88
C THR A 29 0.49 15.01 3.74
N PRO A 30 0.69 15.53 2.52
CA PRO A 30 1.17 14.73 1.39
C PRO A 30 2.50 14.01 1.69
N TRP A 31 3.43 14.69 2.35
CA TRP A 31 4.75 14.10 2.65
C TRP A 31 4.70 13.01 3.70
N THR A 32 3.93 13.22 4.76
CA THR A 32 3.75 12.20 5.81
C THR A 32 2.94 11.01 5.29
N ALA A 33 1.93 11.24 4.43
CA ALA A 33 1.15 10.19 3.80
C ALA A 33 2.04 9.25 2.96
N PHE A 34 2.91 9.81 2.12
CA PHE A 34 3.86 9.03 1.32
C PHE A 34 4.85 8.27 2.21
N TYR A 35 5.48 8.98 3.14
CA TYR A 35 6.48 8.43 4.04
C TYR A 35 5.93 7.28 4.90
N ALA A 36 4.76 7.49 5.54
CA ALA A 36 4.11 6.49 6.37
C ALA A 36 3.70 5.26 5.55
N ALA A 37 3.17 5.45 4.34
CA ALA A 37 2.80 4.34 3.47
C ALA A 37 4.03 3.53 3.00
N ALA A 38 5.13 4.19 2.66
CA ALA A 38 6.38 3.53 2.26
C ALA A 38 7.01 2.72 3.42
N ILE A 39 6.98 3.27 4.64
CA ILE A 39 7.42 2.54 5.84
C ILE A 39 6.50 1.37 6.13
N ALA A 40 5.18 1.57 6.13
CA ALA A 40 4.22 0.51 6.38
C ALA A 40 4.38 -0.64 5.37
N ALA A 41 4.53 -0.33 4.09
CA ALA A 41 4.80 -1.31 3.04
C ALA A 41 6.08 -2.11 3.34
N SER A 42 7.17 -1.42 3.67
CA SER A 42 8.46 -2.06 3.94
C SER A 42 8.44 -2.90 5.21
N CYS A 43 7.73 -2.47 6.26
CA CYS A 43 7.57 -3.23 7.50
C CYS A 43 6.73 -4.50 7.31
N LEU A 44 5.68 -4.45 6.47
CA LEU A 44 4.84 -5.61 6.15
C LEU A 44 5.64 -6.67 5.39
N GLU A 45 6.40 -6.27 4.38
CA GLU A 45 7.23 -7.21 3.62
C GLU A 45 8.41 -7.75 4.43
N LEU A 46 9.04 -6.91 5.28
CA LEU A 46 10.07 -7.36 6.20
C LEU A 46 9.50 -8.39 7.18
N LYS A 47 8.31 -8.13 7.72
CA LYS A 47 7.59 -9.05 8.61
C LYS A 47 7.34 -10.40 7.93
N ASP A 48 7.00 -10.42 6.65
CA ASP A 48 6.70 -11.64 5.91
C ASP A 48 7.99 -12.39 5.51
N THR A 49 9.04 -11.64 5.17
CA THR A 49 10.40 -12.16 4.96
C THR A 49 10.94 -12.86 6.21
N LEU A 50 10.77 -12.25 7.39
CA LEU A 50 11.17 -12.84 8.67
C LEU A 50 10.38 -14.12 9.02
N ARG A 51 9.18 -14.30 8.45
CA ARG A 51 8.37 -15.53 8.60
C ARG A 51 8.67 -16.59 7.53
N GLY A 52 9.65 -16.36 6.67
CA GLY A 52 10.07 -17.31 5.63
C GLY A 52 9.33 -17.17 4.30
N SER A 53 8.48 -16.16 4.13
CA SER A 53 7.90 -15.82 2.83
C SER A 53 8.93 -15.05 1.98
N PRO A 54 9.03 -15.28 0.67
CA PRO A 54 9.80 -14.39 -0.19
C PRO A 54 9.17 -12.99 -0.22
N TRP A 55 10.00 -11.98 -0.46
CA TRP A 55 9.57 -10.58 -0.64
C TRP A 55 8.65 -10.45 -1.87
N ASP A 56 7.44 -9.91 -1.71
CA ASP A 56 6.52 -9.65 -2.82
C ASP A 56 6.52 -8.16 -3.19
N TRP A 57 7.22 -7.84 -4.28
CA TRP A 57 7.26 -6.50 -4.86
C TRP A 57 5.88 -5.96 -5.27
N ILE A 58 4.94 -6.85 -5.59
CA ILE A 58 3.59 -6.46 -5.99
C ILE A 58 2.80 -5.99 -4.76
N ASP A 59 2.91 -6.69 -3.64
CA ASP A 59 2.19 -6.36 -2.41
C ASP A 59 2.78 -5.10 -1.75
N TRP A 60 4.11 -4.95 -1.81
CA TRP A 60 4.81 -3.71 -1.49
C TRP A 60 4.33 -2.53 -2.35
N GLY A 61 4.35 -2.72 -3.68
CA GLY A 61 3.98 -1.70 -4.65
C GLY A 61 2.52 -1.29 -4.54
N LEU A 62 1.61 -2.24 -4.27
CA LEU A 62 0.20 -1.96 -4.03
C LEU A 62 -0.02 -1.13 -2.76
N THR A 63 0.75 -1.38 -1.70
CA THR A 63 0.68 -0.59 -0.46
C THR A 63 1.13 0.85 -0.71
N ILE A 64 2.23 1.05 -1.45
CA ILE A 64 2.69 2.40 -1.83
C ILE A 64 1.71 3.09 -2.76
N ALA A 65 1.14 2.36 -3.74
CA ALA A 65 0.13 2.91 -4.63
C ALA A 65 -1.12 3.37 -3.86
N GLY A 66 -1.54 2.61 -2.84
CA GLY A 66 -2.61 3.00 -1.93
C GLY A 66 -2.30 4.30 -1.20
N GLY A 67 -1.09 4.43 -0.65
CA GLY A 67 -0.62 5.66 -0.03
C GLY A 67 -0.54 6.83 -1.01
N GLY A 68 -0.12 6.60 -2.24
CA GLY A 68 -0.07 7.59 -3.32
C GLY A 68 -1.44 8.18 -3.65
N ILE A 69 -2.52 7.40 -3.57
CA ILE A 69 -3.88 7.93 -3.72
C ILE A 69 -4.18 8.93 -2.59
N SER A 70 -3.77 8.62 -1.36
CA SER A 70 -3.94 9.54 -0.21
C SER A 70 -3.07 10.80 -0.33
N VAL A 71 -1.88 10.69 -0.92
CA VAL A 71 -1.04 11.86 -1.25
C VAL A 71 -1.79 12.79 -2.20
N LEU A 72 -2.38 12.26 -3.27
CA LEU A 72 -3.17 13.06 -4.21
C LEU A 72 -4.38 13.71 -3.53
N PHE A 73 -5.04 12.99 -2.62
CA PHE A 73 -6.14 13.54 -1.82
C PHE A 73 -5.69 14.76 -0.99
N TRP A 74 -4.58 14.63 -0.24
CA TRP A 74 -4.05 15.70 0.60
C TRP A 74 -3.40 16.86 -0.17
N LEU A 75 -3.16 16.71 -1.48
CA LEU A 75 -2.72 17.80 -2.33
C LEU A 75 -3.88 18.68 -2.82
N ILE A 76 -5.12 18.17 -2.75
CA ILE A 76 -6.32 18.84 -3.27
C ILE A 76 -7.12 19.51 -2.14
N VAL A 77 -7.16 18.87 -0.97
CA VAL A 77 -7.86 19.35 0.25
C VAL A 77 -6.93 20.20 1.10
#